data_AF-A0A859FCH7-F1
#
_entry.id   AF-A0A859FCH7-F1
#
_cell.length_a   1.000
_cell.length_b   1.000
_cell.length_c   1.000
_cell.angle_alpha   90.00
_cell.angle_beta   90.00
_cell.angle_gamma   90.00
#
_symmetry.space_group_name_H-M   'P 1'
#
loop_
_entity.id
_entity.type
_entity.pdbx_description
1 polymer ?
#
loop_
_entity_poly.entity_id
_entity_poly.type
_entity_poly.pdbx_seq_one_letter_code
_entity_poly.pdbx_strand_id
1 'polypeptide(L)'
;MLHVVLHEPEIPANTGNIARTCAGTNTGLHLIHPLGFSTDDRMLKRAGCDYWPNVDVHHYDAFEELTAKYPDGEFYFIETIGETNYTDVSLADSEKDYFFVFGKETKGLPTAITDKYADRCLLIPQTSHVRSLNLSNTAAIIVYEALRQQSFAPLTK
;
A
#
# COMPACT_ATOMS: atom_id res chain seq x y z
N MET A 1 -12.20 -5.98 -2.22
CA MET A 1 -10.86 -6.60 -2.08
C MET A 1 -9.88 -5.60 -1.45
N LEU A 2 -8.72 -6.04 -0.95
CA LEU A 2 -7.68 -5.14 -0.44
C LEU A 2 -6.59 -4.91 -1.49
N HIS A 3 -6.09 -3.68 -1.57
CA HIS A 3 -5.08 -3.26 -2.53
C HIS A 3 -4.03 -2.35 -1.86
N VAL A 4 -2.75 -2.59 -2.14
CA VAL A 4 -1.64 -1.71 -1.77
C VAL A 4 -1.15 -0.98 -3.00
N VAL A 5 -1.02 0.35 -2.92
CA VAL A 5 -0.54 1.20 -4.00
C VAL A 5 0.76 1.86 -3.58
N LEU A 6 1.84 1.63 -4.32
CA LEU A 6 3.13 2.28 -4.11
C LEU A 6 3.33 3.36 -5.17
N HIS A 7 3.34 4.62 -4.74
CA HIS A 7 3.56 5.77 -5.60
C HIS A 7 5.06 6.09 -5.72
N GLU A 8 5.65 5.76 -6.88
CA GLU A 8 7.07 5.97 -7.20
C GLU A 8 8.05 5.34 -6.18
N PRO A 9 7.93 4.05 -5.81
CA PRO A 9 8.76 3.44 -4.78
C PRO A 9 10.25 3.45 -5.17
N GLU A 10 11.11 3.75 -4.20
CA GLU A 10 12.55 3.94 -4.44
C GLU A 10 13.38 2.73 -3.99
N ILE A 11 12.94 2.01 -2.96
CA ILE A 11 13.75 0.95 -2.34
C ILE A 11 13.20 -0.44 -2.71
N PRO A 12 13.95 -1.26 -3.47
CA PRO A 12 13.49 -2.56 -3.95
C PRO A 12 13.17 -3.53 -2.80
N ALA A 13 13.92 -3.46 -1.69
CA ALA A 13 13.70 -4.32 -0.53
C ALA A 13 12.33 -4.09 0.13
N ASN A 14 11.84 -2.84 0.19
CA ASN A 14 10.51 -2.57 0.73
C ASN A 14 9.43 -3.12 -0.19
N THR A 15 9.54 -2.88 -1.50
CA THR A 15 8.58 -3.41 -2.47
C THR A 15 8.54 -4.94 -2.44
N GLY A 16 9.68 -5.62 -2.33
CA GLY A 16 9.74 -7.06 -2.15
C GLY A 16 9.00 -7.52 -0.89
N ASN A 17 9.30 -6.92 0.27
CA ASN A 17 8.62 -7.26 1.53
C ASN A 17 7.10 -7.00 1.46
N ILE A 18 6.66 -5.92 0.81
CA ILE A 18 5.24 -5.62 0.59
C ILE A 18 4.59 -6.65 -0.32
N ALA A 19 5.27 -7.03 -1.41
CA ALA A 19 4.82 -8.09 -2.29
C ALA A 19 4.66 -9.44 -1.55
N ARG A 20 5.53 -9.73 -0.57
CA ARG A 20 5.36 -10.90 0.31
C ARG A 20 4.08 -10.82 1.13
N THR A 21 3.81 -9.66 1.75
CA THR A 21 2.55 -9.42 2.46
C THR A 21 1.38 -9.60 1.51
N CYS A 22 1.45 -9.05 0.29
CA CYS A 22 0.40 -9.14 -0.71
C CYS A 22 0.10 -10.61 -1.09
N ALA A 23 1.13 -11.40 -1.41
CA ALA A 23 0.98 -12.84 -1.66
C ALA A 23 0.37 -13.58 -0.48
N GLY A 24 0.80 -13.28 0.75
CA GLY A 24 0.30 -13.93 1.96
C GLY A 24 -1.11 -13.52 2.39
N THR A 25 -1.65 -12.45 1.79
CA THR A 25 -2.94 -11.86 2.20
C THR A 25 -3.96 -11.77 1.06
N ASN A 26 -3.64 -12.29 -0.13
CA ASN A 26 -4.46 -12.13 -1.33
C ASN A 26 -4.82 -10.65 -1.61
N THR A 27 -3.86 -9.76 -1.38
CA THR A 27 -3.97 -8.31 -1.57
C THR A 27 -3.35 -7.94 -2.92
N GLY A 28 -4.00 -7.08 -3.70
CA GLY A 28 -3.45 -6.58 -4.96
C GLY A 28 -2.29 -5.61 -4.72
N LEU A 29 -1.28 -5.60 -5.59
CA LEU A 29 -0.16 -4.66 -5.55
C LEU A 29 -0.17 -3.78 -6.80
N HIS A 30 -0.27 -2.47 -6.60
CA HIS A 30 -0.22 -1.49 -7.68
C HIS A 30 1.05 -0.65 -7.56
N LEU A 31 1.78 -0.54 -8.67
CA LEU A 31 3.04 0.20 -8.75
C LEU A 31 2.86 1.39 -9.71
N ILE A 32 2.94 2.61 -9.18
CA ILE A 32 2.91 3.84 -9.98
C ILE A 32 4.35 4.24 -10.32
N HIS A 33 4.61 4.41 -11.61
CA HIS A 33 5.93 4.79 -12.13
C HIS A 33 6.25 6.28 -11.93
N PRO A 34 7.53 6.68 -11.98
CA PRO A 34 8.72 5.82 -12.15
C PRO A 34 9.12 5.05 -10.89
N LEU A 35 9.50 3.79 -11.06
CA LEU A 35 10.13 3.00 -10.00
C LEU A 35 11.62 3.34 -9.89
N GLY A 36 12.15 3.47 -8.67
CA GLY A 36 13.58 3.68 -8.43
C GLY A 36 14.46 2.45 -8.66
N PHE A 37 13.88 1.34 -9.12
CA PHE A 37 14.54 0.05 -9.35
C PHE A 37 13.87 -0.72 -10.48
N SER A 38 14.55 -1.73 -11.03
CA SER A 38 13.95 -2.66 -12.00
C SER A 38 13.21 -3.79 -11.30
N THR A 39 12.01 -4.09 -11.78
CA THR A 39 11.21 -5.27 -11.39
C THR A 39 11.56 -6.51 -12.22
N ASP A 40 12.69 -6.52 -12.94
CA ASP A 40 13.12 -7.69 -13.70
C ASP A 40 13.29 -8.91 -12.79
N ASP A 41 12.79 -10.06 -13.27
CA ASP A 41 12.71 -11.34 -12.56
C ASP A 41 14.06 -11.78 -11.95
N ARG A 42 15.19 -11.35 -12.53
CA ARG A 42 16.53 -11.61 -11.99
C ARG A 42 16.84 -10.85 -10.70
N MET A 43 16.35 -9.62 -10.54
CA MET A 43 16.52 -8.82 -9.33
C MET A 43 15.57 -9.30 -8.23
N LEU A 44 14.34 -9.64 -8.60
CA LEU A 44 13.34 -10.18 -7.67
C LEU A 44 13.74 -11.56 -7.12
N LYS A 45 14.22 -12.48 -7.97
CA LYS A 45 14.75 -13.79 -7.52
C LYS A 45 15.95 -13.66 -6.59
N ARG A 46 16.84 -12.69 -6.84
CA ARG A 46 17.99 -12.41 -5.94
C ARG A 46 17.59 -11.84 -4.60
N ALA A 47 16.47 -11.14 -4.53
CA ALA A 47 15.91 -10.60 -3.29
C ALA A 47 15.11 -11.64 -2.47
N GLY A 48 15.06 -12.91 -2.90
CA GLY A 48 14.27 -13.94 -2.23
C GLY A 48 12.76 -13.75 -2.40
N CYS A 49 12.34 -13.28 -3.58
CA CYS A 49 10.94 -13.11 -3.99
C CYS A 49 10.43 -14.30 -4.82
N ASP A 50 10.56 -15.52 -4.30
CA ASP A 50 9.99 -16.73 -4.91
C ASP A 50 8.45 -16.69 -5.02
N TYR A 51 7.80 -15.85 -4.23
CA TYR A 51 6.37 -15.58 -4.23
C TYR A 51 5.88 -14.57 -5.27
N TRP A 52 6.77 -13.83 -5.96
CA TRP A 52 6.36 -12.76 -6.89
C TRP A 52 5.34 -13.22 -7.96
N PRO A 53 5.46 -14.43 -8.56
CA PRO A 53 4.46 -14.93 -9.50
C PRO A 53 3.06 -15.13 -8.90
N ASN A 54 2.93 -15.17 -7.57
CA ASN A 54 1.67 -15.31 -6.85
C ASN A 54 1.09 -13.97 -6.40
N VAL A 55 1.73 -12.85 -6.75
CA VAL A 55 1.25 -11.51 -6.43
C VAL A 55 0.50 -10.96 -7.64
N ASP A 56 -0.71 -10.47 -7.40
CA ASP A 56 -1.46 -9.72 -8.42
C ASP A 56 -0.86 -8.30 -8.56
N VAL A 57 0.16 -8.18 -9.42
CA VAL A 57 0.91 -6.93 -9.62
C VAL A 57 0.40 -6.18 -10.85
N HIS A 58 0.06 -4.91 -10.67
CA HIS A 58 -0.35 -4.00 -11.75
C HIS A 58 0.60 -2.79 -11.80
N HIS A 59 0.86 -2.30 -13.01
CA HIS A 59 1.70 -1.14 -13.24
C HIS A 59 0.89 -0.01 -13.89
N TYR A 60 1.19 1.23 -13.52
CA TYR A 60 0.55 2.43 -14.05
C TYR A 60 1.58 3.53 -14.27
N ASP A 61 1.46 4.28 -15.37
CA ASP A 61 2.37 5.39 -15.67
C ASP A 61 2.03 6.64 -14.85
N ALA A 62 0.79 6.72 -14.36
CA ALA A 62 0.31 7.80 -13.50
C ALA A 62 -0.74 7.30 -12.50
N PHE A 63 -0.84 7.98 -11.34
CA PHE A 63 -1.82 7.62 -10.31
C PHE A 63 -3.27 7.76 -10.80
N GLU A 64 -3.52 8.72 -11.69
CA GLU A 64 -4.83 8.98 -12.27
C GLU A 64 -5.36 7.78 -13.06
N GLU A 65 -4.49 7.01 -13.73
CA GLU A 65 -4.89 5.80 -14.47
C GLU A 65 -5.53 4.76 -13.54
N LEU A 66 -4.96 4.58 -12.34
CA LEU A 66 -5.51 3.70 -11.33
C LEU A 66 -6.88 4.20 -10.88
N THR A 67 -7.01 5.47 -10.52
CA THR A 67 -8.29 6.02 -10.05
C THR A 67 -9.38 6.02 -11.12
N ALA A 68 -9.02 6.17 -12.39
CA ALA A 68 -9.97 6.08 -13.50
C ALA A 68 -10.44 4.64 -13.74
N LYS A 69 -9.58 3.65 -13.49
CA LYS A 69 -9.90 2.22 -13.61
C LYS A 69 -10.78 1.72 -12.46
N TYR A 70 -10.67 2.32 -11.28
CA TYR A 70 -11.45 2.00 -10.08
C TYR A 70 -12.22 3.21 -9.58
N PRO A 71 -13.24 3.70 -10.33
CA PRO A 71 -13.97 4.90 -9.98
C PRO A 71 -14.75 4.79 -8.65
N ASP A 72 -15.13 3.57 -8.26
CA ASP A 72 -15.83 3.26 -7.01
C ASP A 72 -14.90 2.76 -5.89
N GLY A 73 -13.57 2.82 -6.11
CA GLY A 73 -12.58 2.39 -5.14
C GLY A 73 -12.50 3.33 -3.93
N GLU A 74 -12.34 2.76 -2.74
CA GLU A 74 -12.13 3.52 -1.50
C GLU A 74 -10.64 3.74 -1.28
N PHE A 75 -10.14 4.94 -1.59
CA PHE A 75 -8.73 5.29 -1.46
C PHE A 75 -8.43 5.93 -0.11
N TYR A 76 -7.42 5.41 0.58
CA TYR A 76 -6.85 5.95 1.81
C TYR A 76 -5.36 6.21 1.62
N PHE A 77 -4.87 7.33 2.13
CA PHE A 77 -3.52 7.83 1.89
C PHE A 77 -2.72 7.75 3.19
N ILE A 78 -1.64 6.99 3.21
CA ILE A 78 -0.92 6.70 4.45
C ILE A 78 0.23 7.68 4.61
N GLU A 79 0.11 8.56 5.61
CA GLU A 79 1.04 9.65 5.87
C GLU A 79 1.42 9.74 7.35
N THR A 80 2.48 10.50 7.64
CA THR A 80 2.91 10.77 9.04
C THR A 80 2.25 12.01 9.63
N ILE A 81 1.52 12.77 8.81
CA ILE A 81 0.79 13.97 9.15
C ILE A 81 -0.70 13.75 8.93
N GLY A 82 -1.53 14.32 9.81
CA GLY A 82 -2.97 14.18 9.78
C GLY A 82 -3.56 14.07 11.18
N GLU A 83 -4.87 13.92 11.26
CA GLU A 83 -5.62 13.81 12.53
C GLU A 83 -6.33 12.46 12.70
N THR A 84 -6.47 11.67 11.63
CA THR A 84 -7.21 10.41 11.63
C THR A 84 -6.28 9.22 11.81
N ASN A 85 -6.45 8.46 12.90
CA ASN A 85 -5.69 7.22 13.06
C ASN A 85 -6.23 6.16 12.10
N TYR A 86 -5.34 5.29 11.63
CA TYR A 86 -5.71 4.18 10.75
C TYR A 86 -6.78 3.23 11.34
N THR A 87 -6.94 3.20 12.66
CA THR A 87 -7.94 2.38 13.37
C THR A 87 -9.30 3.06 13.51
N ASP A 88 -9.41 4.36 13.20
CA ASP A 88 -10.65 5.13 13.40
C ASP A 88 -11.61 4.99 12.20
N VAL A 89 -11.16 4.35 11.12
CA VAL A 89 -11.91 4.13 9.89
C VAL A 89 -12.45 2.70 9.83
N SER A 90 -13.69 2.57 9.33
CA SER A 90 -14.30 1.27 9.04
C SER A 90 -13.87 0.73 7.68
N LEU A 91 -13.17 -0.39 7.71
CA LEU A 91 -12.69 -1.20 6.59
C LEU A 91 -13.38 -2.58 6.56
N ALA A 92 -14.49 -2.72 7.29
CA ALA A 92 -15.17 -3.99 7.53
C ALA A 92 -15.98 -4.52 6.33
N ASP A 93 -16.29 -3.69 5.34
CA ASP A 93 -17.10 -4.07 4.17
C ASP A 93 -16.22 -4.78 3.12
N SER A 94 -16.14 -6.10 3.20
CA SER A 94 -15.29 -6.93 2.32
C SER A 94 -15.68 -6.87 0.83
N GLU A 95 -16.88 -6.39 0.50
CA GLU A 95 -17.33 -6.26 -0.89
C GLU A 95 -16.71 -5.03 -1.59
N LYS A 96 -16.21 -4.06 -0.82
CA LYS A 96 -15.55 -2.87 -1.36
C LYS A 96 -14.10 -3.12 -1.71
N ASP A 97 -13.61 -2.39 -2.71
CA ASP A 97 -12.19 -2.28 -3.01
C ASP A 97 -11.55 -1.16 -2.19
N TYR A 98 -10.67 -1.55 -1.27
CA TYR A 98 -9.91 -0.62 -0.43
C TYR A 98 -8.48 -0.48 -0.94
N PHE A 99 -8.08 0.74 -1.28
CA PHE A 99 -6.74 1.07 -1.77
C PHE A 99 -5.97 1.85 -0.71
N PHE A 100 -4.88 1.27 -0.23
CA PHE A 100 -3.96 1.93 0.70
C PHE A 100 -2.77 2.48 -0.09
N VAL A 101 -2.73 3.80 -0.23
CA VAL A 101 -1.76 4.52 -1.06
C VAL A 101 -0.60 5.00 -0.21
N PHE A 102 0.61 4.61 -0.61
CA PHE A 102 1.85 4.97 0.05
C PHE A 102 2.74 5.75 -0.91
N GLY A 103 3.35 6.81 -0.41
CA GLY A 103 4.36 7.55 -1.14
C GLY A 103 5.74 6.90 -1.12
N LYS A 104 6.66 7.49 -1.88
CA LYS A 104 8.06 7.09 -1.88
C LYS A 104 8.73 7.33 -0.53
N GLU A 105 9.69 6.49 -0.19
CA GLU A 105 10.26 6.44 1.16
C GLU A 105 10.93 7.74 1.62
N THR A 106 11.49 8.50 0.69
CA THR A 106 12.22 9.73 1.02
C THR A 106 11.33 10.93 1.25
N LYS A 107 10.18 11.01 0.56
CA LYS A 107 9.37 12.24 0.47
C LYS A 107 7.89 12.05 0.81
N GLY A 108 7.41 10.82 0.96
CA GLY A 108 5.98 10.55 1.06
C GLY A 108 5.25 10.84 -0.26
N LEU A 109 3.95 11.08 -0.17
CA LEU A 109 3.11 11.38 -1.31
C LEU A 109 3.33 12.82 -1.80
N PRO A 110 3.11 13.10 -3.10
CA PRO A 110 3.03 14.46 -3.58
C PRO A 110 1.96 15.27 -2.82
N THR A 111 2.29 16.52 -2.46
CA THR A 111 1.35 17.41 -1.73
C THR A 111 0.03 17.60 -2.47
N ALA A 112 0.04 17.61 -3.80
CA ALA A 112 -1.17 17.69 -4.61
C ALA A 112 -2.14 16.52 -4.36
N ILE A 113 -1.62 15.32 -4.04
CA ILE A 113 -2.42 14.16 -3.67
C ILE A 113 -2.93 14.32 -2.23
N THR A 114 -2.05 14.63 -1.28
CA THR A 114 -2.45 14.76 0.13
C THR A 114 -3.44 15.89 0.38
N ASP A 115 -3.33 17.00 -0.34
CA ASP A 115 -4.26 18.13 -0.24
C ASP A 115 -5.62 17.78 -0.85
N LYS A 116 -5.62 17.05 -1.98
CA LYS A 116 -6.85 16.63 -2.66
C LYS A 116 -7.65 15.63 -1.82
N TYR A 117 -6.98 14.78 -1.06
CA TYR A 117 -7.58 13.68 -0.29
C TYR A 117 -7.34 13.82 1.22
N ALA A 118 -7.27 15.04 1.72
CA ALA A 118 -6.90 15.33 3.11
C ALA A 118 -7.79 14.62 4.15
N ASP A 119 -9.08 14.43 3.85
CA ASP A 119 -10.07 13.74 4.69
C ASP A 119 -9.96 12.20 4.63
N ARG A 120 -9.05 11.68 3.80
CA ARG A 120 -8.74 10.26 3.63
C ARG A 120 -7.29 9.94 4.00
N CYS A 121 -6.55 10.91 4.54
CA CYS A 121 -5.21 10.70 5.05
C CYS A 121 -5.28 9.99 6.41
N LEU A 122 -4.66 8.81 6.49
CA LEU A 122 -4.56 8.02 7.70
C LEU A 122 -3.12 8.03 8.20
N LEU A 123 -2.96 8.10 9.52
CA LEU A 123 -1.66 7.98 10.17
C LEU A 123 -1.59 6.75 11.07
N ILE A 124 -0.40 6.18 11.17
CA ILE A 124 -0.06 5.18 12.19
C ILE A 124 0.63 5.91 13.34
N PRO A 125 0.07 5.90 14.56
CA PRO A 125 0.69 6.56 15.71
C PRO A 125 2.12 6.08 15.95
N GLN A 126 3.04 7.02 16.15
CA GLN A 126 4.45 6.75 16.41
C GLN A 126 5.03 7.79 17.37
N THR A 127 6.13 7.45 18.05
CA THR A 127 6.86 8.42 18.89
C THR A 127 7.74 9.33 18.04
N SER A 128 8.20 10.45 18.62
CA SER A 128 9.10 11.39 17.95
C SER A 128 10.55 10.90 17.75
N HIS A 129 10.90 9.69 18.22
CA HIS A 129 12.25 9.13 18.05
C HIS A 129 12.56 8.67 16.62
N VAL A 130 11.53 8.53 15.79
CA VAL A 130 11.65 8.16 14.38
C VAL A 130 10.83 9.15 13.53
N ARG A 131 11.26 9.39 12.30
CA ARG A 131 10.49 10.23 11.36
C ARG A 131 9.28 9.48 10.79
N SER A 132 9.48 8.21 10.49
CA SER A 132 8.48 7.31 9.95
C SER A 132 8.87 5.87 10.25
N LEU A 133 7.88 4.99 10.29
CA LEU A 133 8.10 3.55 10.23
C LEU A 133 8.62 3.14 8.85
N ASN A 134 9.28 1.98 8.79
CA ASN A 134 9.63 1.37 7.52
C ASN A 134 8.38 1.14 6.67
N LEU A 135 8.44 1.47 5.37
CA LEU A 135 7.29 1.40 4.46
C LEU A 135 6.62 0.03 4.43
N SER A 136 7.41 -1.05 4.39
CA SER A 136 6.85 -2.41 4.37
C SER A 136 6.16 -2.80 5.68
N ASN A 137 6.64 -2.31 6.82
CA ASN A 137 5.97 -2.50 8.10
C ASN A 137 4.63 -1.74 8.14
N THR A 138 4.63 -0.48 7.67
CA THR A 138 3.43 0.35 7.58
C THR A 138 2.35 -0.33 6.72
N ALA A 139 2.73 -0.83 5.54
CA ALA A 139 1.82 -1.56 4.67
C ALA A 139 1.25 -2.82 5.34
N ALA A 140 2.09 -3.61 6.01
CA ALA A 140 1.64 -4.79 6.73
C ALA A 140 0.64 -4.46 7.85
N ILE A 141 0.90 -3.40 8.64
CA ILE A 141 0.01 -2.97 9.72
C ILE A 141 -1.38 -2.60 9.17
N ILE A 142 -1.44 -1.79 8.12
CA ILE A 142 -2.71 -1.34 7.52
C ILE A 142 -3.49 -2.52 6.93
N VAL A 143 -2.82 -3.38 6.15
CA VAL A 143 -3.46 -4.54 5.53
C VAL A 143 -4.02 -5.49 6.59
N TYR A 144 -3.24 -5.79 7.65
CA TYR A 144 -3.73 -6.67 8.71
C TYR A 144 -4.81 -6.04 9.59
N GLU A 145 -4.85 -4.71 9.73
CA GLU A 145 -5.98 -4.04 10.40
C GLU A 145 -7.27 -4.17 9.57
N ALA A 146 -7.21 -3.94 8.26
CA ALA A 146 -8.35 -4.13 7.38
C ALA A 146 -8.85 -5.58 7.43
N LEU A 147 -7.94 -6.55 7.33
CA LEU A 147 -8.27 -7.96 7.46
C LEU A 147 -8.87 -8.30 8.84
N ARG A 148 -8.34 -7.73 9.93
CA ARG A 148 -8.88 -7.92 11.28
C ARG A 148 -10.33 -7.44 11.35
N GLN A 149 -10.64 -6.28 10.76
CA GLN A 149 -12.01 -5.77 10.70
C GLN A 149 -12.92 -6.67 9.83
N GLN A 150 -12.38 -7.29 8.80
CA GLN A 150 -13.06 -8.27 7.94
C GLN A 150 -13.02 -9.71 8.51
N SER A 151 -12.66 -9.87 9.79
CA SER A 151 -12.58 -11.18 10.47
C SER A 151 -11.67 -12.21 9.76
N PHE A 152 -10.67 -11.73 9.01
CA PHE A 152 -9.77 -12.53 8.17
C PHE A 152 -10.50 -13.42 7.15
N ALA A 153 -11.74 -13.08 6.78
CA ALA A 153 -12.56 -13.89 5.88
C ALA A 153 -11.89 -14.23 4.53
N PRO A 154 -11.10 -13.34 3.89
CA PRO A 154 -10.41 -13.69 2.65
C PRO A 154 -9.26 -14.70 2.81
N LEU A 155 -8.81 -14.97 4.04
CA LEU A 155 -7.64 -15.80 4.33
C LEU A 155 -7.99 -17.21 4.84
N THR A 156 -9.27 -17.61 4.83
CA THR A 156 -9.65 -18.93 5.34
C THR A 156 -8.95 -20.05 4.56
N LYS A 157 -8.34 -20.95 5.34
CA LYS A 157 -7.51 -22.09 4.93
C LYS A 157 -8.23 -23.10 4.07
#